data_AF-A0A6N7Q8Q7-F1
#
_entry.id   AF-A0A6N7Q8Q7-F1
#
_cell.length_a   1.000
_cell.length_b   1.000
_cell.length_c   1.000
_cell.angle_alpha   90.00
_cell.angle_beta   90.00
_cell.angle_gamma   90.00
#
_symmetry.space_group_name_H-M   'P 1'
#
loop_
_entity.id
_entity.type
_entity.pdbx_description
1 polymer ?
#
loop_
_entity_poly.entity_id
_entity_poly.type
_entity_poly.pdbx_seq_one_letter_code
_entity_poly.pdbx_strand_id
1 'polypeptide(L)'
;MALRDLILASLHHLAMLLLIAALVAEWTLLHAPLDHRQLARLVRVDAGYGLAALLILAIGALRVRYGLKGADYYLHNPWFWAKLGTFAAIGLLSLVPTLRLLRWRRQARLQPTWSPNAAQVRTLQRLIGVELGLLAVLVVLAAAMARNGTL
;
A
#
# COMPACT_ATOMS: atom_id res chain seq x y z
N MET A 1 -0.78 29.88 -0.81
CA MET A 1 -1.80 28.82 -0.83
C MET A 1 -1.54 27.79 -1.93
N ALA A 2 -1.33 28.21 -3.19
CA ALA A 2 -1.09 27.31 -4.33
C ALA A 2 0.18 26.41 -4.20
N LEU A 3 1.31 26.96 -3.76
CA LEU A 3 2.56 26.18 -3.59
C LEU A 3 2.40 25.03 -2.58
N ARG A 4 1.68 25.28 -1.48
CA ARG A 4 1.42 24.26 -0.45
C ARG A 4 0.58 23.12 -1.01
N ASP A 5 -0.48 23.44 -1.75
CA ASP A 5 -1.32 22.43 -2.38
C ASP A 5 -0.53 21.59 -3.39
N LEU A 6 0.29 22.24 -4.23
CA LEU A 6 1.18 21.56 -5.16
C LEU A 6 2.14 20.60 -4.45
N ILE A 7 2.79 21.04 -3.37
CA ILE A 7 3.71 20.19 -2.59
C ILE A 7 2.95 18.98 -2.01
N LEU A 8 1.80 19.21 -1.37
CA LEU A 8 1.01 18.14 -0.77
C LEU A 8 0.50 17.15 -1.83
N ALA A 9 0.04 17.64 -2.98
CA ALA A 9 -0.36 16.81 -4.10
C ALA A 9 0.84 15.99 -4.60
N SER A 10 1.97 16.61 -4.90
CA SER A 10 3.18 15.91 -5.39
C SER A 10 3.66 14.84 -4.41
N LEU A 11 3.76 15.15 -3.12
CA LEU A 11 4.17 14.19 -2.09
C LEU A 11 3.18 13.02 -1.97
N HIS A 12 1.88 13.26 -2.09
CA HIS A 12 0.87 12.20 -2.06
C HIS A 12 1.00 11.26 -3.27
N HIS A 13 1.26 11.80 -4.46
CA HIS A 13 1.47 10.97 -5.66
C HIS A 13 2.80 10.20 -5.59
N LEU A 14 3.88 10.80 -5.09
CA LEU A 14 5.15 10.11 -4.88
C LEU A 14 5.01 8.97 -3.86
N ALA A 15 4.27 9.20 -2.77
CA ALA A 15 3.97 8.14 -1.80
C ALA A 15 3.14 7.01 -2.42
N MET A 16 2.17 7.34 -3.29
CA MET A 16 1.40 6.34 -4.05
C MET A 16 2.30 5.54 -4.99
N LEU A 17 3.22 6.18 -5.71
CA LEU A 17 4.18 5.49 -6.58
C LEU A 17 5.09 4.55 -5.79
N LEU A 18 5.58 5.00 -4.62
CA LEU A 18 6.37 4.17 -3.72
C LEU A 18 5.57 2.95 -3.24
N LEU A 19 4.29 3.14 -2.87
CA LEU A 19 3.42 2.04 -2.44
C LEU A 19 3.22 1.01 -3.56
N ILE A 20 2.91 1.45 -4.78
CA ILE A 20 2.77 0.57 -5.95
C ILE A 20 4.08 -0.20 -6.20
N ALA A 21 5.20 0.51 -6.21
CA ALA A 21 6.52 -0.10 -6.45
C ALA A 21 6.87 -1.14 -5.38
N ALA A 22 6.60 -0.85 -4.10
CA ALA A 22 6.83 -1.79 -3.01
C ALA A 22 5.96 -3.04 -3.14
N LEU A 23 4.66 -2.90 -3.42
CA LEU A 23 3.76 -4.04 -3.54
C LEU A 23 4.08 -4.94 -4.74
N VAL A 24 4.46 -4.34 -5.89
CA VAL A 24 4.96 -5.10 -7.05
C VAL A 24 6.28 -5.79 -6.70
N ALA A 25 7.19 -5.12 -5.99
CA ALA A 25 8.44 -5.72 -5.55
C ALA A 25 8.20 -6.90 -4.59
N GLU A 26 7.26 -6.80 -3.64
CA GLU A 26 6.90 -7.95 -2.78
C GLU A 26 6.37 -9.13 -3.58
N TRP A 27 5.45 -8.88 -4.51
CA TRP A 27 4.91 -9.91 -5.39
C TRP A 27 6.03 -10.61 -6.16
N THR A 28 6.93 -9.86 -6.80
CA THR A 28 8.05 -10.43 -7.57
C THR A 28 9.02 -11.21 -6.69
N LEU A 29 9.37 -10.68 -5.51
CA LEU A 29 10.30 -11.33 -4.58
C LEU A 29 9.73 -12.62 -3.99
N LEU A 30 8.40 -12.71 -3.79
CA LEU A 30 7.72 -13.92 -3.32
C LEU A 30 7.60 -15.03 -4.36
N HIS A 31 7.82 -14.71 -5.65
CA HIS A 31 7.86 -15.71 -6.72
C HIS A 31 9.25 -16.28 -6.96
N ALA A 32 10.28 -15.73 -6.30
CA ALA A 32 11.62 -16.26 -6.30
C ALA A 32 11.85 -17.23 -5.11
N PRO A 33 12.88 -18.09 -5.17
CA PRO A 33 13.27 -18.94 -4.04
C PRO A 33 13.52 -18.12 -2.77
N LEU A 34 12.92 -18.54 -1.65
CA LEU A 34 13.01 -17.84 -0.38
C LEU A 34 14.18 -18.36 0.47
N ASP A 35 15.34 -17.73 0.30
CA ASP A 35 16.46 -17.85 1.23
C ASP A 35 16.42 -16.74 2.31
N HIS A 36 17.36 -16.77 3.26
CA HIS A 36 17.46 -15.76 4.32
C HIS A 36 17.62 -14.34 3.80
N ARG A 37 18.37 -14.16 2.72
CA ARG A 37 18.64 -12.83 2.14
C ARG A 37 17.38 -12.27 1.48
N GLN A 38 16.65 -13.12 0.77
CA GLN A 38 15.39 -12.81 0.13
C GLN A 38 14.31 -12.49 1.16
N LEU A 39 14.20 -13.27 2.25
CA LEU A 39 13.28 -12.96 3.35
C LEU A 39 13.60 -11.62 4.01
N ALA A 40 14.89 -11.32 4.23
CA ALA A 40 15.30 -10.02 4.77
C ALA A 40 15.03 -8.87 3.78
N ARG A 41 15.09 -9.11 2.47
CA ARG A 41 14.70 -8.15 1.44
C ARG A 41 13.19 -7.93 1.44
N LEU A 42 12.39 -9.00 1.48
CA LEU A 42 10.93 -8.93 1.57
C LEU A 42 10.47 -8.08 2.75
N VAL A 43 10.99 -8.32 3.96
CA VAL A 43 10.64 -7.53 5.14
C VAL A 43 11.01 -6.05 5.00
N ARG A 44 12.10 -5.72 4.29
CA ARG A 44 12.47 -4.31 4.05
C ARG A 44 11.54 -3.65 3.04
N VAL A 45 11.11 -4.38 2.00
CA VAL A 45 10.15 -3.87 1.02
C VAL A 45 8.78 -3.68 1.67
N ASP A 46 8.32 -4.65 2.47
CA ASP A 46 7.08 -4.59 3.26
C ASP A 46 7.07 -3.42 4.26
N ALA A 47 8.19 -3.13 4.92
CA ALA A 47 8.34 -1.92 5.73
C ALA A 47 8.22 -0.63 4.89
N GLY A 48 8.75 -0.64 3.66
CA GLY A 48 8.63 0.47 2.71
C GLY A 48 7.19 0.68 2.24
N TYR A 49 6.46 -0.40 1.95
CA TYR A 49 5.02 -0.38 1.67
C TYR A 49 4.25 0.25 2.83
N GLY A 50 4.48 -0.23 4.06
CA GLY A 50 3.82 0.28 5.26
C GLY A 50 4.09 1.77 5.50
N LEU A 51 5.34 2.21 5.33
CA LEU A 51 5.70 3.63 5.41
C LEU A 51 4.98 4.46 4.35
N ALA A 52 4.96 3.99 3.10
CA ALA A 52 4.26 4.67 2.00
C ALA A 52 2.76 4.78 2.29
N ALA A 53 2.14 3.73 2.85
CA ALA A 53 0.74 3.75 3.21
C ALA A 53 0.42 4.80 4.29
N LEU A 54 1.26 4.90 5.32
CA LEU A 54 1.13 5.92 6.36
C LEU A 54 1.29 7.33 5.81
N LEU A 55 2.27 7.55 4.92
CA LEU A 55 2.47 8.84 4.25
C LEU A 55 1.25 9.24 3.41
N ILE A 56 0.66 8.31 2.66
CA ILE A 56 -0.55 8.55 1.88
C ILE A 56 -1.70 9.02 2.78
N LEU A 57 -1.93 8.36 3.92
CA LEU A 57 -2.98 8.74 4.86
C LEU A 57 -2.72 10.11 5.49
N ALA A 58 -1.49 10.35 5.98
CA ALA A 58 -1.13 11.60 6.62
C ALA A 58 -1.23 12.78 5.65
N ILE A 59 -0.63 12.66 4.46
CA ILE A 59 -0.68 13.70 3.43
C ILE A 59 -2.10 13.86 2.88
N GLY A 60 -2.84 12.76 2.72
CA GLY A 60 -4.25 12.77 2.31
C GLY A 60 -5.12 13.57 3.27
N ALA A 61 -4.98 13.35 4.58
CA ALA A 61 -5.69 14.12 5.60
C ALA A 61 -5.31 15.61 5.56
N LEU A 62 -4.02 15.93 5.37
CA LEU A 62 -3.57 17.31 5.17
C LEU A 62 -4.20 17.95 3.93
N ARG A 63 -4.39 17.20 2.83
CA ARG A 63 -5.08 17.69 1.63
C ARG A 63 -6.57 17.92 1.86
N VAL A 64 -7.24 17.07 2.65
CA VAL A 64 -8.66 17.31 3.01
C VAL A 64 -8.80 18.59 3.82
N ARG A 65 -7.90 18.84 4.79
CA ARG A 65 -7.99 20.01 5.68
C ARG A 65 -7.48 21.30 5.06
N TYR A 66 -6.46 21.23 4.20
CA TYR A 66 -5.70 22.40 3.75
C TYR A 66 -5.50 22.49 2.24
N GLY A 67 -6.03 21.54 1.48
CA GLY A 67 -5.98 21.55 0.01
C GLY A 67 -6.99 22.52 -0.61
N LEU A 68 -6.83 22.75 -1.91
CA LEU A 68 -7.58 23.78 -2.64
C LEU A 68 -9.10 23.59 -2.65
N LYS A 69 -9.61 22.34 -2.60
CA LYS A 69 -11.05 22.07 -2.73
C LYS A 69 -11.86 22.20 -1.43
N GLY A 70 -11.20 22.43 -0.29
CA GLY A 70 -11.85 22.48 1.02
C GLY A 70 -12.37 21.11 1.50
N ALA A 71 -12.68 20.98 2.80
CA ALA A 71 -13.05 19.68 3.38
C ALA A 71 -14.41 19.16 2.89
N ASP A 72 -15.38 20.04 2.66
CA ASP A 72 -16.75 19.66 2.26
C ASP A 72 -16.79 18.90 0.93
N TYR A 73 -15.93 19.27 -0.01
CA TYR A 73 -15.75 18.57 -1.27
C TYR A 73 -15.39 17.10 -1.08
N TYR A 74 -14.53 16.78 -0.11
CA TYR A 74 -14.11 15.40 0.13
C TYR A 74 -15.20 14.62 0.87
N LEU A 75 -15.79 15.23 1.90
CA LEU A 75 -16.73 14.54 2.79
C LEU A 75 -18.06 14.17 2.12
N HIS A 76 -18.50 14.94 1.12
CA HIS A 76 -19.74 14.66 0.38
C HIS A 76 -19.51 13.86 -0.91
N ASN A 77 -18.27 13.53 -1.25
CA ASN A 77 -17.96 12.82 -2.49
C ASN A 77 -17.95 11.29 -2.26
N PRO A 78 -18.89 10.53 -2.84
CA PRO A 78 -18.94 9.08 -2.66
C PRO A 78 -17.67 8.38 -3.20
N TRP A 79 -17.04 8.93 -4.23
CA TRP A 79 -15.78 8.39 -4.78
C TRP A 79 -14.61 8.55 -3.79
N PHE A 80 -14.62 9.60 -2.97
CA PHE A 80 -13.62 9.76 -1.90
C PHE A 80 -13.76 8.66 -0.86
N TRP A 81 -14.97 8.40 -0.38
CA TRP A 81 -15.23 7.34 0.60
C TRP A 81 -14.98 5.94 0.05
N ALA A 82 -15.38 5.67 -1.20
CA ALA A 82 -15.07 4.41 -1.86
C ALA A 82 -13.54 4.21 -1.95
N LYS A 83 -12.81 5.24 -2.40
CA LYS A 83 -11.34 5.21 -2.48
C LYS A 83 -10.72 4.96 -1.10
N LEU A 84 -11.15 5.69 -0.07
CA LEU A 84 -10.64 5.56 1.29
C LEU A 84 -10.93 4.17 1.87
N GLY A 85 -12.14 3.65 1.65
CA GLY A 85 -12.55 2.31 2.06
C GLY A 85 -11.74 1.22 1.37
N THR A 86 -11.52 1.33 0.05
CA THR A 86 -10.63 0.42 -0.69
C THR A 86 -9.21 0.48 -0.15
N PHE A 87 -8.66 1.68 0.09
CA PHE A 87 -7.33 1.84 0.66
C PHE A 87 -7.20 1.20 2.05
N ALA A 88 -8.21 1.39 2.91
CA ALA A 88 -8.27 0.76 4.23
C ALA A 88 -8.35 -0.77 4.13
N ALA A 89 -9.14 -1.31 3.19
CA ALA A 89 -9.23 -2.75 2.97
C ALA A 89 -7.88 -3.35 2.53
N ILE A 90 -7.15 -2.69 1.62
CA ILE A 90 -5.80 -3.10 1.22
C ILE A 90 -4.87 -3.10 2.44
N GLY A 91 -4.89 -2.02 3.23
CA GLY A 91 -4.06 -1.91 4.44
C GLY A 91 -4.34 -3.01 5.47
N LEU A 92 -5.62 -3.34 5.71
CA LEU A 92 -6.02 -4.42 6.61
C LEU A 92 -5.60 -5.80 6.08
N LEU A 93 -5.76 -6.04 4.77
CA LEU A 93 -5.32 -7.28 4.13
C LEU A 93 -3.82 -7.48 4.28
N SER A 94 -3.06 -6.39 4.11
CA SER A 94 -1.60 -6.36 4.17
C SER A 94 -1.01 -6.63 5.56
N LEU A 95 -1.81 -6.50 6.64
CA LEU A 95 -1.37 -6.94 7.98
C LEU A 95 -1.02 -8.43 8.00
N VAL A 96 -1.68 -9.26 7.20
CA VAL A 96 -1.41 -10.71 7.14
C VAL A 96 -0.02 -11.01 6.57
N PRO A 97 0.38 -10.54 5.36
CA PRO A 97 1.74 -10.71 4.87
C PRO A 97 2.78 -10.10 5.80
N THR A 98 2.59 -8.88 6.29
CA THR A 98 3.54 -8.22 7.22
C THR A 98 3.84 -9.11 8.43
N LEU A 99 2.79 -9.57 9.14
CA LEU A 99 2.98 -10.40 10.33
C LEU A 99 3.64 -11.75 10.01
N ARG A 100 3.31 -12.36 8.87
CA ARG A 100 3.91 -13.64 8.43
C ARG A 100 5.38 -13.47 8.05
N LEU A 101 5.72 -12.46 7.26
CA LEU A 101 7.10 -12.18 6.85
C LEU A 101 7.99 -11.87 8.07
N LEU A 102 7.48 -11.11 9.04
CA LEU A 102 8.19 -10.86 10.31
C LEU A 102 8.44 -12.15 11.10
N ARG A 103 7.44 -13.05 11.18
CA ARG A 103 7.59 -14.36 11.84
C ARG A 103 8.60 -15.23 11.11
N TRP A 104 8.54 -15.30 9.79
CA TRP A 104 9.47 -16.07 8.95
C TRP A 104 10.90 -15.58 9.09
N ARG A 105 11.11 -14.26 9.08
CA ARG A 105 12.43 -13.67 9.33
C ARG A 105 12.97 -14.04 10.69
N ARG A 106 12.13 -14.05 11.74
CA ARG A 106 12.55 -14.48 13.08
C ARG A 106 12.95 -15.97 13.11
N GLN A 107 12.14 -16.84 12.52
CA GLN A 107 12.41 -18.28 12.46
C GLN A 107 13.68 -18.60 11.66
N ALA A 108 13.82 -18.01 10.47
CA ALA A 108 15.03 -18.13 9.65
C ALA A 108 16.28 -17.69 10.44
N ARG A 109 16.22 -16.57 11.18
CA ARG A 109 17.38 -16.12 12.00
C ARG A 109 17.76 -17.11 13.11
N LEU A 110 16.81 -17.84 13.67
CA LEU A 110 17.06 -18.82 14.73
C LEU A 110 17.48 -20.19 14.18
N GLN A 111 17.03 -20.55 12.98
CA GLN A 111 17.25 -21.85 12.34
C GLN A 111 17.67 -21.65 10.88
N PRO A 112 18.98 -21.75 10.55
CA PRO A 112 19.48 -21.51 9.20
C PRO A 112 18.91 -22.41 8.10
N THR A 113 18.40 -23.59 8.46
CA THR A 113 17.77 -24.54 7.53
C THR A 113 16.26 -24.36 7.41
N TRP A 114 15.66 -23.46 8.20
CA TRP A 114 14.23 -23.22 8.15
C TRP A 114 13.86 -22.49 6.86
N SER A 115 12.81 -22.98 6.20
CA SER A 115 12.16 -22.32 5.07
C SER A 115 10.64 -22.44 5.18
N PRO A 116 9.87 -21.45 4.70
CA PRO A 116 8.42 -21.53 4.71
C PRO A 116 7.97 -22.64 3.74
N ASN A 117 6.91 -23.36 4.10
CA ASN A 117 6.39 -24.39 3.22
C ASN A 117 5.71 -23.78 1.98
N ALA A 118 5.62 -24.54 0.89
CA ALA A 118 5.09 -24.03 -0.38
C ALA A 118 3.62 -23.55 -0.27
N ALA A 119 2.80 -24.13 0.62
CA ALA A 119 1.42 -23.71 0.81
C ALA A 119 1.31 -22.33 1.47
N GLN A 120 2.18 -22.05 2.44
CA GLN A 120 2.30 -20.77 3.11
C GLN A 120 2.75 -19.67 2.13
N VAL A 121 3.71 -19.97 1.26
CA VAL A 121 4.16 -19.04 0.20
C VAL A 121 3.03 -18.75 -0.78
N ARG A 122 2.34 -19.79 -1.29
CA ARG A 122 1.18 -19.62 -2.20
C ARG A 122 0.06 -18.78 -1.60
N THR A 123 -0.14 -18.88 -0.28
CA THR A 123 -1.14 -18.05 0.42
C THR A 123 -0.74 -16.58 0.37
N LEU A 124 0.52 -16.24 0.69
CA LEU A 124 0.99 -14.85 0.61
C LEU A 124 0.98 -14.31 -0.81
N GLN A 125 1.39 -15.13 -1.79
CA GLN A 125 1.28 -14.77 -3.21
C GLN A 125 -0.16 -14.36 -3.49
N ARG A 126 -1.15 -15.24 -3.31
CA ARG A 126 -2.57 -14.92 -3.58
C ARG A 126 -3.06 -13.64 -2.87
N LEU A 127 -2.70 -13.43 -1.60
CA LEU A 127 -3.10 -12.24 -0.85
C LEU A 127 -2.56 -10.96 -1.51
N ILE A 128 -1.27 -10.91 -1.84
CA ILE A 128 -0.65 -9.75 -2.48
C ILE A 128 -1.21 -9.55 -3.90
N GLY A 129 -1.59 -10.63 -4.59
CA GLY A 129 -2.28 -10.54 -5.88
C GLY A 129 -3.64 -9.87 -5.78
N VAL A 130 -4.40 -10.17 -4.72
CA VAL A 130 -5.65 -9.48 -4.40
C VAL A 130 -5.38 -8.01 -4.04
N GLU A 131 -4.33 -7.71 -3.27
CA GLU A 131 -3.93 -6.33 -2.96
C GLU A 131 -3.60 -5.53 -4.22
N LEU A 132 -2.89 -6.12 -5.19
CA LEU A 132 -2.60 -5.51 -6.50
C LEU A 132 -3.89 -5.26 -7.30
N GLY A 133 -4.84 -6.20 -7.28
CA GLY A 133 -6.16 -6.02 -7.91
C GLY A 133 -6.95 -4.87 -7.29
N LEU A 134 -6.99 -4.81 -5.96
CA LEU A 134 -7.62 -3.72 -5.22
C LEU A 134 -6.91 -2.38 -5.45
N LEU A 135 -5.59 -2.38 -5.62
CA LEU A 135 -4.80 -1.20 -5.96
C LEU A 135 -5.19 -0.64 -7.33
N ALA A 136 -5.46 -1.51 -8.32
CA ALA A 136 -5.97 -1.07 -9.62
C ALA A 136 -7.36 -0.42 -9.48
N VAL A 137 -8.25 -1.02 -8.68
CA VAL A 137 -9.57 -0.43 -8.35
C VAL A 137 -9.39 0.94 -7.68
N LEU A 138 -8.47 1.06 -6.73
CA LEU A 138 -8.16 2.32 -6.05
C LEU A 138 -7.74 3.42 -7.02
N VAL A 139 -6.90 3.10 -8.03
CA VAL A 139 -6.47 4.05 -9.07
C VAL A 139 -7.67 4.49 -9.92
N VAL A 140 -8.55 3.56 -10.30
CA VAL A 140 -9.79 3.89 -11.04
C VAL A 140 -10.70 4.81 -10.22
N LEU A 141 -10.88 4.53 -8.93
CA LEU A 141 -11.66 5.39 -8.03
C LEU A 141 -11.05 6.79 -7.90
N ALA A 142 -9.72 6.90 -7.87
CA ALA A 142 -9.03 8.19 -7.86
C ALA A 142 -9.29 8.97 -9.17
N ALA A 143 -9.25 8.29 -10.33
CA ALA A 143 -9.57 8.91 -11.61
C ALA A 143 -11.06 9.33 -11.70
N ALA A 144 -11.98 8.47 -11.23
CA ALA A 144 -13.41 8.77 -11.17
C ALA A 144 -13.70 9.98 -10.27
N MET A 145 -13.04 10.08 -9.11
CA MET A 145 -13.15 11.23 -8.23
C MET A 145 -12.62 12.52 -8.88
N ALA A 146 -11.53 12.44 -9.64
CA ALA A 146 -10.97 13.59 -10.33
C ALA A 146 -11.87 14.08 -11.47
N ARG A 147 -12.50 13.17 -12.21
CA ARG A 147 -13.40 13.48 -13.33
C ARG A 147 -14.79 13.92 -12.88
N ASN A 148 -15.37 13.23 -11.91
CA ASN A 148 -16.77 13.43 -11.49
C ASN A 148 -16.90 14.38 -10.29
N GLY A 149 -15.77 14.80 -9.70
CA GLY A 149 -15.72 15.77 -8.61
C GLY A 149 -15.77 17.23 -9.09
N THR A 150 -16.59 17.50 -10.11
CA THR A 150 -16.91 18.84 -10.56
C THR A 150 -18.39 18.88 -10.94
N LEU A 151 -19.24 19.16 -9.94
CA LEU A 151 -20.44 19.99 -10.00
C LEU A 151 -20.59 20.63 -8.62
#